data_AF-A0A392SGZ2-F1
#
_entry.id   AF-A0A392SGZ2-F1
#
_cell.length_a   1.000
_cell.length_b   1.000
_cell.length_c   1.000
_cell.angle_alpha   90.00
_cell.angle_beta   90.00
_cell.angle_gamma   90.00
#
_symmetry.space_group_name_H-M   'P 1'
#
loop_
_entity.id
_entity.type
_entity.pdbx_description
1 polymer ?
#
loop_
_entity_poly.entity_id
_entity_poly.type
_entity_poly.pdbx_seq_one_letter_code
_entity_poly.pdbx_strand_id
1 'polypeptide(L)' 'DEDSPRGPLSRDIMRVPLPTGLEKPPQLGTYDGLTDPDEQIKNIDVLLNYLGVK' A
#
# COMPACT_ATOMS: atom_id res chain seq x y z
N ASP A 1 -14.80 9.96 -18.31
CA ASP A 1 -15.34 8.66 -18.75
C ASP A 1 -15.36 7.68 -17.59
N GLU A 2 -16.41 7.79 -16.77
CA GLU A 2 -16.68 7.01 -15.55
C GLU A 2 -17.67 5.85 -15.85
N ASP A 3 -17.61 5.26 -17.04
CA ASP A 3 -18.53 4.19 -17.45
C ASP A 3 -17.79 3.11 -18.22
N SER A 4 -16.83 2.46 -17.57
CA SER A 4 -16.55 1.07 -17.92
C SER A 4 -17.73 0.25 -17.40
N PRO A 5 -18.42 -0.56 -18.22
CA PRO A 5 -19.56 -1.37 -17.78
C PRO A 5 -19.03 -2.50 -16.90
N ARG A 6 -18.64 -2.17 -15.66
CA ARG A 6 -18.24 -3.14 -14.64
C ARG A 6 -19.48 -3.96 -14.33
N GLY A 7 -19.51 -5.16 -14.91
CA GLY A 7 -20.57 -6.13 -14.67
C GLY A 7 -20.69 -6.47 -13.17
N PRO A 8 -21.78 -7.16 -12.77
CA PRO A 8 -22.07 -7.45 -11.36
C PRO A 8 -20.88 -8.10 -10.64
N LEU A 9 -20.21 -9.06 -11.29
CA LEU A 9 -19.01 -9.71 -10.76
C LEU A 9 -17.86 -8.73 -10.45
N SER A 10 -17.61 -7.76 -11.33
CA SER A 10 -16.52 -6.78 -11.13
C SER A 10 -16.83 -5.86 -9.94
N ARG A 11 -18.10 -5.47 -9.76
CA ARG A 11 -18.53 -4.68 -8.60
C ARG A 11 -18.39 -5.48 -7.31
N ASP A 12 -18.76 -6.76 -7.32
CA ASP A 12 -18.64 -7.62 -6.15
C ASP A 12 -17.18 -7.84 -5.75
N ILE A 13 -16.27 -8.07 -6.71
CA ILE A 13 -14.83 -8.20 -6.44
C ILE A 13 -14.26 -6.92 -5.81
N MET A 14 -14.63 -5.73 -6.30
CA MET A 14 -14.12 -4.48 -5.72
C MET A 14 -14.70 -4.15 -4.33
N ARG A 15 -15.81 -4.76 -3.94
CA ARG A 15 -16.41 -4.60 -2.60
C ARG A 15 -15.78 -5.54 -1.56
N VAL A 16 -15.07 -6.58 -1.98
CA VAL A 16 -14.38 -7.49 -1.07
C VAL A 16 -13.16 -6.76 -0.48
N PRO A 17 -12.98 -6.76 0.86
CA PRO A 17 -11.78 -6.18 1.48
C PRO A 17 -10.52 -6.91 1.01
N LEU A 18 -9.42 -6.16 0.86
CA LEU A 18 -8.14 -6.75 0.49
C LEU A 18 -7.69 -7.74 1.59
N PRO A 19 -7.16 -8.91 1.21
CA PRO A 19 -6.55 -9.82 2.16
C PRO A 19 -5.36 -9.17 2.87
N THR A 20 -5.11 -9.57 4.11
CA THR A 20 -3.91 -9.17 4.86
C THR A 20 -2.66 -9.51 4.05
N GLY A 21 -1.78 -8.52 3.82
CA GLY A 21 -0.57 -8.64 3.00
C GLY A 21 -0.73 -8.21 1.53
N LEU A 22 -1.97 -8.02 1.04
CA LEU A 22 -2.26 -7.35 -0.23
C LEU A 22 -2.80 -5.94 -0.03
N GLU A 23 -2.75 -5.44 1.20
CA GLU A 23 -3.11 -4.08 1.55
C GLU A 23 -2.18 -3.09 0.86
N LYS A 24 -2.56 -1.82 0.76
CA LYS A 24 -1.68 -0.81 0.15
C LYS A 24 -0.41 -0.67 1.01
N PRO A 25 0.80 -0.56 0.41
CA PRO A 25 1.99 -0.27 1.18
C PRO A 25 1.82 1.04 1.95
N PRO A 26 2.45 1.17 3.13
CA PRO A 26 2.58 2.47 3.77
C PRO A 26 3.27 3.45 2.81
N GLN A 27 2.82 4.70 2.81
CA GLN A 27 3.44 5.73 1.99
C GLN A 27 4.81 6.06 2.58
N LEU A 28 5.88 5.84 1.81
CA LEU A 28 7.20 6.28 2.20
C LEU A 28 7.32 7.78 1.91
N GLY A 29 7.29 8.59 2.97
CA GLY A 29 7.56 10.02 2.86
C GLY A 29 8.99 10.30 2.40
N THR A 30 9.18 11.46 1.76
CA THR A 30 10.53 11.98 1.49
C THR A 30 11.20 12.29 2.83
N TYR A 31 12.41 11.77 3.04
CA TYR A 31 13.20 12.10 4.22
C TYR A 31 13.58 13.58 4.17
N ASP A 32 13.13 14.35 5.16
CA ASP A 32 13.32 15.80 5.26
C ASP A 32 14.62 16.19 6.01
N GLY A 33 15.33 15.20 6.56
CA GLY A 33 16.54 15.41 7.35
C GLY A 33 16.29 15.91 8.78
N LEU A 34 15.02 16.09 9.17
CA LEU A 34 14.61 16.55 10.49
C LEU A 34 13.89 15.44 11.28
N THR A 35 13.27 14.51 10.57
CA THR A 35 12.67 13.30 11.14
C THR A 35 13.77 12.40 11.71
N ASP A 36 13.46 11.71 12.81
CA ASP A 36 14.37 10.74 13.41
C ASP A 36 14.85 9.69 12.37
N PRO A 37 16.17 9.52 12.17
CA PRO A 37 16.70 8.54 11.23
C PRO A 37 16.22 7.11 11.52
N ASP A 38 16.07 6.74 12.80
CA ASP A 38 15.63 5.40 13.19
C ASP A 38 14.17 5.14 12.82
N GLU A 39 13.32 6.17 12.92
CA GLU A 39 11.94 6.12 12.44
C GLU A 39 11.88 5.98 10.92
N GLN A 40 12.72 6.72 10.19
CA GLN A 40 12.80 6.59 8.73
C GLN A 40 13.24 5.18 8.30
N ILE A 41 14.20 4.57 9.01
CA ILE A 41 14.66 3.20 8.74
C ILE A 41 13.52 2.20 8.97
N LYS A 42 12.73 2.34 10.05
CA LYS A 42 11.57 1.48 10.29
C LYS A 42 10.54 1.59 9.17
N ASN A 43 10.26 2.79 8.67
CA ASN A 43 9.34 2.99 7.55
C ASN A 43 9.82 2.29 6.27
N ILE A 44 11.12 2.36 5.99
CA ILE A 44 11.74 1.64 4.86
C ILE A 44 11.63 0.13 5.06
N ASP A 45 11.91 -0.36 6.27
CA ASP A 45 11.84 -1.79 6.59
C ASP A 45 10.43 -2.37 6.41
N VAL A 46 9.40 -1.66 6.83
CA VAL A 46 8.01 -2.06 6.62
C VAL A 46 7.69 -2.13 5.12
N LEU A 47 8.17 -1.16 4.33
CA LEU A 47 7.99 -1.17 2.88
C LEU A 47 8.71 -2.35 2.21
N LEU A 48 9.95 -2.64 2.60
CA LEU A 48 10.72 -3.77 2.05
C LEU A 48 10.08 -5.12 2.39
N ASN A 49 9.56 -5.25 3.62
CA ASN A 49 8.81 -6.44 4.03
C ASN A 49 7.51 -6.58 3.23
N TYR A 50 6.78 -5.49 2.99
CA TYR A 50 5.60 -5.49 2.13
C TYR A 50 5.92 -5.96 0.70
N LEU A 51 7.05 -5.50 0.15
CA LEU A 51 7.49 -5.85 -1.21
C LEU A 51 8.10 -7.26 -1.32
N GLY A 52 8.33 -7.96 -0.20
CA GLY A 52 8.93 -9.30 -0.20
C GLY A 52 10.38 -9.33 -0.66
N VAL A 53 11.11 -8.21 -0.52
CA VAL A 53 12.54 -8.07 -0.91
C VAL A 53 13.49 -8.14 0.30
N LYS A 54 12.94 -8.40 1.49
CA LYS A 54 13.69 -8.60 2.73
C LYS A 54 13.93 -10.07 3.00
#